data_AF-A0A2S6AYR2-F1
#
_entry.id   AF-A0A2S6AYR2-F1
#
_cell.length_a   1.000
_cell.length_b   1.000
_cell.length_c   1.000
_cell.angle_alpha   90.00
_cell.angle_beta   90.00
_cell.angle_gamma   90.00
#
_symmetry.space_group_name_H-M   'P 1'
#
loop_
_entity.id
_entity.type
_entity.pdbx_description
1 polymer ?
#
loop_
_entity_poly.entity_id
_entity_poly.type
_entity_poly.pdbx_seq_one_letter_code
_entity_poly.pdbx_strand_id
1 'polypeptide(L)' 'MYVQNANAPERKPVTVPGLLAMKTQGQRIVMLTAYDASFAWQLETAGIDIAL' A
#
# COMPACT_ATOMS: atom_id res chain seq x y z
N MET A 1 -3.83 -16.88 14.30
CA MET A 1 -2.37 -16.65 14.43
C MET A 1 -2.04 -15.46 13.55
N TYR A 2 -1.72 -14.30 14.14
CA TYR A 2 -1.31 -13.12 13.38
C TYR A 2 0.16 -13.28 12.99
N VAL A 3 0.44 -13.46 11.70
CA VAL A 3 1.81 -13.54 11.20
C VAL A 3 2.31 -12.10 11.04
N GLN A 4 3.05 -11.62 12.02
CA GLN A 4 3.86 -10.41 11.88
C GLN A 4 5.17 -10.79 11.18
N ASN A 5 5.20 -10.64 9.86
CA ASN A 5 6.46 -10.76 9.11
C ASN A 5 7.28 -9.48 9.32
N ALA A 6 8.32 -9.53 10.13
CA ALA A 6 9.15 -8.37 10.49
C ALA A 6 9.92 -7.69 9.32
N ASN A 7 9.73 -8.15 8.08
CA ASN A 7 10.39 -7.65 6.88
C ASN A 7 9.37 -7.11 5.86
N ALA A 8 8.49 -6.19 6.26
CA ALA A 8 7.83 -5.36 5.27
C ALA A 8 8.90 -4.49 4.60
N PRO A 9 8.94 -4.41 3.25
CA PRO A 9 9.90 -3.55 2.57
C PRO A 9 9.72 -2.11 3.06
N GLU A 10 10.82 -1.40 3.32
CA GLU A 10 10.80 0.01 3.74
C GLU A 10 10.33 0.86 2.55
N ARG A 11 9.02 0.94 2.36
CA ARG A 11 8.38 1.74 1.32
C ARG A 11 8.11 3.13 1.89
N LYS A 12 8.39 4.17 1.11
CA LYS A 12 7.97 5.53 1.46
C LYS A 12 6.44 5.55 1.55
N PRO A 13 5.86 6.21 2.56
CA PRO A 13 4.42 6.38 2.64
C PRO A 13 3.86 6.97 1.35
N VAL A 14 2.77 6.39 0.87
CA VAL A 14 2.03 6.95 -0.26
C VAL A 14 1.31 8.21 0.21
N THR A 15 1.42 9.29 -0.56
CA THR A 15 0.84 10.60 -0.24
C THR A 15 0.03 11.13 -1.41
N VAL A 16 -0.90 12.05 -1.17
CA VAL A 16 -1.71 12.66 -2.25
C VAL A 16 -0.83 13.32 -3.34
N PRO A 17 0.21 14.12 -3.01
CA PRO A 17 1.14 14.61 -4.04
C PRO A 17 1.90 13.48 -4.76
N GLY A 18 2.24 12.39 -4.05
CA GLY A 18 2.85 11.20 -4.64
C GLY A 18 1.96 10.51 -5.68
N LEU A 19 0.66 10.38 -5.39
CA LEU A 19 -0.32 9.83 -6.33
C LEU A 19 -0.44 10.69 -7.59
N LEU A 20 -0.38 12.02 -7.46
CA LEU A 20 -0.35 12.92 -8.62
C LEU A 20 0.90 12.67 -9.47
N ALA A 21 2.07 12.49 -8.85
CA ALA A 21 3.31 12.17 -9.57
C ALA A 21 3.25 10.80 -10.27
N MET A 22 2.66 9.77 -9.64
CA MET A 22 2.44 8.47 -10.27
C MET A 22 1.57 8.61 -11.53
N LYS A 23 0.49 9.40 -11.43
CA LYS A 23 -0.38 9.70 -12.57
C LYS A 23 0.35 10.42 -13.70
N THR A 24 1.17 11.44 -13.41
CA THR A 24 1.92 12.18 -14.45
C THR A 24 2.97 11.31 -15.13
N GLN A 25 3.53 10.33 -14.42
CA GLN A 25 4.50 9.36 -14.95
C GLN A 25 3.83 8.19 -15.71
N GLY A 26 2.50 8.12 -15.74
CA GLY A 26 1.78 6.99 -16.33
C GLY A 26 1.91 5.68 -15.53
N GLN A 27 2.36 5.76 -14.27
CA GLN A 27 2.40 4.63 -13.36
C GLN A 27 0.97 4.32 -12.89
N ARG A 28 0.54 3.06 -13.05
CA ARG A 28 -0.77 2.61 -12.58
C ARG A 28 -0.81 2.62 -11.05
N ILE A 29 -1.93 3.07 -10.51
CA ILE A 29 -2.22 3.09 -9.07
C ILE A 29 -3.17 1.93 -8.78
N VAL A 30 -2.80 1.08 -7.82
CA VAL A 30 -3.61 -0.07 -7.39
C VAL A 30 -4.22 0.21 -6.02
N MET A 31 -5.54 0.06 -5.91
CA MET A 31 -6.30 0.29 -4.67
C MET A 31 -7.18 -0.92 -4.36
N LEU A 32 -7.24 -1.31 -3.09
CA LEU A 32 -8.12 -2.34 -2.56
C LEU A 32 -8.76 -1.86 -1.26
N THR A 33 -9.95 -2.35 -0.96
CA THR A 33 -10.61 -2.08 0.33
C THR A 33 -10.00 -2.91 1.44
N ALA A 34 -9.84 -2.34 2.63
CA ALA A 34 -9.41 -3.04 3.84
C ALA A 34 -10.23 -2.60 5.05
N TYR A 35 -10.78 -3.57 5.78
CA TYR A 35 -11.68 -3.31 6.91
C TYR A 35 -11.05 -3.64 8.27
N ASP A 36 -9.86 -4.25 8.28
CA ASP A 36 -9.12 -4.58 9.48
C ASP A 36 -7.60 -4.49 9.29
N ALA A 37 -6.89 -4.50 10.42
CA ALA A 37 -5.43 -4.37 10.45
C ALA A 37 -4.70 -5.55 9.80
N SER A 38 -5.28 -6.75 9.80
CA SER A 38 -4.63 -7.95 9.26
C SER A 38 -4.59 -7.89 7.74
N PHE A 39 -5.71 -7.51 7.11
CA PHE A 39 -5.75 -7.28 5.67
C PHE A 39 -4.89 -6.08 5.28
N ALA A 40 -4.97 -4.96 5.99
CA ALA A 40 -4.14 -3.79 5.70
C ALA A 40 -2.64 -4.13 5.69
N TRP A 41 -2.18 -4.92 6.66
CA TRP A 41 -0.79 -5.42 6.71
C TRP A 41 -0.43 -6.29 5.49
N GLN A 42 -1.35 -7.16 5.07
CA GLN A 42 -1.13 -8.01 3.90
C GLN A 42 -1.09 -7.20 2.60
N LEU A 43 -1.94 -6.17 2.48
CA LEU A 43 -1.92 -5.25 1.34
C LEU A 43 -0.61 -4.44 1.26
N GLU A 44 -0.13 -3.94 2.40
CA GLU A 44 1.17 -3.24 2.49
C GLU A 44 2.31 -4.16 2.02
N THR A 45 2.35 -5.39 2.52
CA THR A 45 3.36 -6.38 2.12
C THR A 45 3.28 -6.76 0.64
N ALA A 46 2.08 -6.75 0.05
CA ALA A 46 1.85 -7.00 -1.36
C ALA A 46 2.17 -5.78 -2.27
N GLY A 47 2.49 -4.62 -1.69
CA GLY A 47 2.84 -3.41 -2.44
C GLY A 47 1.63 -2.68 -3.04
N ILE A 48 0.45 -2.83 -2.44
CA ILE A 48 -0.75 -2.06 -2.83
C ILE A 48 -0.55 -0.59 -2.47
N ASP A 49 -0.97 0.32 -3.36
CA ASP A 49 -0.69 1.75 -3.18
C ASP A 49 -1.68 2.42 -2.21
N ILE A 50 -2.93 1.95 -2.16
CA ILE A 50 -3.98 2.53 -1.31
C ILE A 50 -4.86 1.42 -0.70
N ALA A 51 -5.07 1.49 0.61
CA ALA A 51 -6.12 0.76 1.32
C ALA A 51 -7.31 1.69 1.59
N LEU A 52 -8.53 1.29 1.18
CA LEU A 52 -9.78 2.04 1.37
C LEU A 52 -10.63 1.47 2.52
#